data_AF-A0A9W4X7U9-F1
#
_entry.id   AF-A0A9W4X7U9-F1
#
_cell.length_a   1.000
_cell.length_b   1.000
_cell.length_c   1.000
_cell.angle_alpha   90.00
_cell.angle_beta   90.00
_cell.angle_gamma   90.00
#
_symmetry.space_group_name_H-M   'P 1'
#
loop_
_entity.id
_entity.type
_entity.pdbx_description
1 polymer ?
#
loop_
_entity_poly.entity_id
_entity_poly.type
_entity_poly.pdbx_seq_one_letter_code
_entity_poly.pdbx_strand_id
1 'polypeptide(L)'
;MNEFDILNGTDEFPYPQSLINTDFKNFNIDEIDLFLYKNHRFTSIDQLIKDLKKLSTELNETLLNLVNNDYNDFIKLGKSINGGYEIINMLIQDLKGFKSDLVKYESKFNNKLDNIEKTIQLRQELVKLKTKSKLTILLNDQIVQFDTCLNTEKDVDKLTGLYLSIIKTSEYLETDSKLLESLQSKVNSIQFEYISFIKQQPITIDIVSIYKLIGI
;
A
#
# COMPACT_ATOMS: atom_id res chain seq x y z
N MET A 1 78.39 -53.63 -10.41
CA MET A 1 78.70 -54.20 -9.08
C MET A 1 77.62 -55.23 -8.83
N ASN A 2 77.89 -56.47 -9.22
CA ASN A 2 76.97 -57.59 -9.03
C ASN A 2 77.26 -58.18 -7.65
N GLU A 3 76.24 -58.33 -6.82
CA GLU A 3 76.17 -59.47 -5.92
C GLU A 3 74.72 -59.78 -5.61
N PHE A 4 74.32 -61.00 -5.98
CA PHE A 4 73.10 -61.63 -5.55
C PHE A 4 73.19 -61.87 -4.04
N ASP A 5 72.67 -60.96 -3.22
CA ASP A 5 72.29 -61.27 -1.84
C ASP A 5 70.98 -62.05 -1.83
N ILE A 6 71.05 -63.28 -2.35
CA ILE A 6 70.08 -64.33 -2.05
C ILE A 6 70.61 -65.00 -0.79
N LEU A 7 69.83 -65.02 0.30
CA LEU A 7 70.11 -65.65 1.62
C LEU A 7 70.52 -64.71 2.75
N ASN A 8 69.66 -63.75 3.10
CA ASN A 8 69.48 -63.41 4.52
C ASN A 8 68.03 -63.71 4.89
N GLY A 9 67.80 -64.84 5.56
CA GLY A 9 66.49 -65.45 5.80
C GLY A 9 65.64 -64.73 6.84
N THR A 10 65.28 -63.47 6.59
CA THR A 10 64.32 -62.69 7.39
C THR A 10 63.15 -62.14 6.57
N ASP A 11 63.04 -62.49 5.28
CA ASP A 11 61.87 -62.12 4.47
C ASP A 11 60.71 -63.07 4.77
N GLU A 12 59.80 -62.65 5.64
CA GLU A 12 58.45 -63.24 5.76
C GLU A 12 57.84 -63.30 4.36
N PHE A 13 57.52 -64.50 3.87
CA PHE A 13 56.79 -64.66 2.61
C PHE A 13 55.46 -63.90 2.73
N PRO A 14 55.29 -62.78 2.02
CA PRO A 14 54.08 -62.00 2.16
C PRO A 14 52.93 -62.79 1.51
N TYR A 15 51.82 -62.91 2.21
CA TYR A 15 50.61 -63.50 1.65
C TYR A 15 50.21 -62.73 0.38
N PRO A 16 49.70 -63.43 -0.66
CA PRO A 16 49.27 -62.78 -1.89
C PRO A 16 48.19 -61.74 -1.55
N GLN A 17 48.46 -60.48 -1.89
CA GLN A 17 47.50 -59.39 -1.74
C GLN A 17 46.50 -59.42 -2.90
N SER A 18 45.22 -59.36 -2.57
CA SER A 18 44.16 -59.24 -3.57
C SER A 18 44.19 -57.85 -4.21
N LEU A 19 44.02 -57.80 -5.54
CA LEU A 19 43.88 -56.56 -6.29
C LEU A 19 42.66 -55.77 -5.83
N ILE A 20 42.84 -54.48 -5.53
CA ILE A 20 41.75 -53.55 -5.20
C ILE A 20 41.66 -52.41 -6.21
N ASN A 21 40.46 -51.84 -6.36
CA ASN A 21 40.18 -50.76 -7.34
C ASN A 21 41.14 -49.56 -7.24
N THR A 22 41.68 -49.26 -6.06
CA THR A 22 42.57 -48.13 -5.84
C THR A 22 44.00 -48.35 -6.33
N ASP A 23 44.40 -49.61 -6.57
CA ASP A 23 45.77 -49.96 -7.00
C ASP A 23 46.09 -49.40 -8.38
N PHE A 24 45.05 -49.17 -9.20
CA PHE A 24 45.18 -48.64 -10.55
C PHE A 24 45.05 -47.11 -10.64
N LYS A 25 44.83 -46.40 -9.52
CA LYS A 25 44.59 -44.95 -9.53
C LYS A 25 45.78 -44.14 -10.07
N ASN A 26 47.00 -44.62 -9.83
CA ASN A 26 48.25 -44.00 -10.29
C ASN A 26 49.06 -44.95 -11.19
N PHE A 27 48.40 -45.96 -11.77
CA PHE A 27 49.08 -46.97 -12.56
C PHE A 27 49.47 -46.42 -13.94
N ASN A 28 50.73 -46.61 -14.31
CA ASN A 28 51.24 -46.32 -15.65
C ASN A 28 51.40 -47.64 -16.43
N ILE A 29 50.86 -47.69 -17.64
CA ILE A 29 50.95 -48.84 -18.55
C ILE A 29 52.41 -49.16 -18.89
N ASP A 30 53.29 -48.17 -18.91
CA ASP A 30 54.70 -48.39 -19.24
C ASP A 30 55.50 -49.03 -18.08
N GLU A 31 54.92 -49.14 -16.88
CA GLU A 31 55.56 -49.68 -15.66
C GLU A 31 54.92 -50.99 -15.16
N ILE A 32 54.26 -51.74 -16.06
CA ILE A 32 53.60 -53.03 -15.73
C ILE A 32 54.53 -53.98 -14.98
N ASP A 33 55.75 -54.17 -15.48
CA ASP A 33 56.71 -55.11 -14.89
C ASP A 33 57.11 -54.69 -13.47
N LEU A 34 57.27 -53.39 -13.25
CA LEU A 34 57.61 -52.83 -11.94
C LEU A 34 56.42 -52.96 -10.96
N PHE A 35 55.19 -52.74 -11.43
CA PHE A 35 53.98 -52.91 -10.65
C PHE A 35 53.75 -54.37 -10.24
N LEU A 36 53.91 -55.32 -11.18
CA LEU A 36 53.79 -56.75 -10.91
C LEU A 36 54.88 -57.23 -9.96
N TYR A 37 56.12 -56.77 -10.14
CA TYR A 37 57.24 -57.11 -9.27
C TYR A 37 57.08 -56.57 -7.84
N LYS A 38 56.54 -55.36 -7.69
CA LYS A 38 56.36 -54.72 -6.37
C LYS A 38 55.19 -55.30 -5.58
N ASN A 39 54.06 -55.58 -6.25
CA ASN A 39 52.81 -55.89 -5.56
C ASN A 39 52.36 -57.35 -5.70
N HIS A 40 52.76 -58.06 -6.77
CA HIS A 40 52.21 -59.38 -7.12
C HIS A 40 53.25 -60.46 -7.45
N ARG A 41 54.53 -60.24 -7.12
CA ARG A 41 55.66 -61.15 -7.44
C ARG A 41 55.44 -62.61 -7.03
N PHE A 42 54.73 -62.85 -5.93
CA PHE A 42 54.48 -64.18 -5.37
C PHE A 42 53.05 -64.70 -5.64
N THR A 43 52.27 -64.00 -6.46
CA THR A 43 50.90 -64.39 -6.83
C THR A 43 50.94 -65.28 -8.07
N SER A 44 50.15 -66.37 -8.08
CA SER A 44 50.00 -67.18 -9.30
C SER A 44 49.36 -66.35 -10.41
N ILE A 45 49.88 -66.49 -11.63
CA ILE A 45 49.35 -65.81 -12.83
C ILE A 45 47.86 -66.12 -13.03
N ASP A 46 47.43 -67.34 -12.77
CA ASP A 46 46.01 -67.73 -12.89
C ASP A 46 45.11 -66.97 -11.90
N GLN A 47 45.62 -66.75 -10.68
CA GLN A 47 44.91 -66.00 -9.65
C GLN A 47 44.84 -64.51 -10.00
N LEU A 48 45.94 -63.94 -10.53
CA LEU A 48 45.98 -62.56 -11.00
C LEU A 48 45.00 -62.33 -12.17
N ILE A 49 44.93 -63.25 -13.14
CA ILE A 49 43.99 -63.16 -14.26
C ILE A 49 42.55 -63.23 -13.76
N LYS A 50 42.25 -64.10 -12.79
CA LYS A 50 40.93 -64.23 -12.20
C LYS A 50 40.52 -62.95 -11.46
N ASP A 51 41.43 -62.37 -10.68
CA ASP A 51 41.17 -61.15 -9.91
C ASP A 51 41.03 -59.92 -10.83
N LEU A 52 41.84 -59.80 -11.88
CA LEU A 52 41.69 -58.75 -12.90
C LEU A 52 40.37 -58.85 -13.67
N LYS A 53 39.96 -60.07 -14.05
CA LYS A 53 38.65 -60.29 -14.71
C LYS A 53 37.51 -59.89 -13.80
N LYS A 54 37.54 -60.34 -12.54
CA LYS A 54 36.54 -59.98 -11.53
C LYS A 54 36.47 -58.46 -11.35
N LEU A 55 37.61 -57.80 -11.18
CA LEU A 55 37.70 -56.35 -11.04
C LEU A 55 37.12 -55.61 -12.25
N SER A 56 37.44 -56.07 -13.47
CA SER A 56 36.90 -55.49 -14.70
C SER A 56 35.38 -55.64 -14.78
N THR A 57 34.84 -56.76 -14.32
CA THR A 57 33.38 -56.99 -14.31
C THR A 57 32.69 -56.09 -13.28
N GLU A 58 33.23 -56.02 -12.06
CA GLU A 58 32.73 -55.15 -10.99
C GLU A 58 32.81 -53.66 -11.37
N LEU A 59 33.88 -53.23 -12.05
CA LEU A 59 34.03 -51.86 -12.53
C LEU A 59 33.01 -51.54 -13.61
N ASN A 60 32.74 -52.47 -14.53
CA ASN A 60 31.71 -52.30 -15.54
C ASN A 60 30.31 -52.19 -14.92
N GLU A 61 29.99 -53.03 -13.93
CA GLU A 61 28.72 -52.93 -13.18
C GLU A 61 28.63 -51.62 -12.41
N THR A 62 29.71 -51.19 -11.75
CA THR A 62 29.76 -49.92 -11.00
C THR A 62 29.57 -48.73 -11.93
N LEU A 63 30.20 -48.74 -13.11
CA LEU A 63 30.06 -47.70 -14.12
C LEU A 63 28.62 -47.65 -14.65
N LEU A 64 28.03 -48.80 -14.98
CA LEU A 64 26.64 -48.86 -15.42
C LEU A 64 25.68 -48.33 -14.35
N ASN A 65 25.90 -48.71 -13.08
CA ASN A 65 25.10 -48.20 -11.97
C ASN A 65 25.27 -46.70 -11.77
N LEU A 66 26.49 -46.17 -11.89
CA LEU A 66 26.75 -44.74 -11.78
C LEU A 66 26.06 -43.96 -12.91
N VAL A 67 26.22 -44.40 -14.16
CA VAL A 67 25.58 -43.76 -15.32
C VAL A 67 24.06 -43.82 -15.20
N ASN A 68 23.50 -44.94 -14.77
CA ASN A 68 22.06 -45.07 -14.58
C ASN A 68 21.54 -44.17 -13.45
N ASN A 69 22.28 -44.06 -12.34
CA ASN A 69 21.91 -43.18 -11.23
C ASN A 69 21.99 -41.71 -11.64
N ASP A 70 23.09 -41.30 -12.28
CA ASP A 70 23.29 -39.94 -12.76
C ASP A 70 22.23 -39.56 -13.82
N TYR A 71 21.89 -40.49 -14.72
CA TYR A 71 20.80 -40.30 -15.68
C TYR A 71 19.45 -40.13 -14.99
N ASN A 72 19.13 -40.97 -14.01
CA ASN A 72 17.87 -40.88 -13.26
C ASN A 72 17.77 -39.56 -12.49
N ASP A 73 18.87 -39.10 -11.89
CA ASP A 73 18.90 -37.84 -11.15
C ASP A 73 18.82 -36.64 -12.09
N PHE A 74 19.44 -36.71 -13.27
CA PHE A 74 19.26 -35.71 -14.33
C PHE A 74 17.80 -35.63 -14.81
N ILE A 75 17.14 -36.76 -15.02
CA ILE A 75 15.72 -36.81 -15.41
C ILE A 75 14.81 -36.28 -14.29
N LYS A 76 15.07 -36.61 -13.03
CA LYS A 76 14.34 -36.05 -11.88
C LYS A 76 14.50 -34.53 -11.82
N LEU A 77 15.72 -34.03 -12.01
CA LEU A 77 15.99 -32.59 -12.01
C LEU A 77 15.26 -31.89 -13.17
N GLY A 78 15.31 -32.45 -14.38
CA GLY A 78 14.57 -31.92 -15.53
C GLY A 78 13.05 -31.86 -15.29
N LYS A 79 12.47 -32.90 -14.67
CA LYS A 79 11.05 -32.91 -14.28
C LYS A 79 10.72 -31.86 -13.21
N SER A 80 11.59 -31.71 -12.21
CA SER A 80 11.41 -30.70 -11.15
C SER A 80 11.51 -29.28 -11.70
N ILE A 81 12.42 -29.02 -12.63
CA ILE A 81 12.59 -27.73 -13.28
C ILE A 81 11.35 -27.40 -14.14
N ASN A 82 10.86 -28.37 -14.93
CA ASN A 82 9.67 -28.16 -15.75
C ASN A 82 8.41 -27.86 -14.91
N GLY A 83 8.21 -28.57 -13.80
CA GLY A 83 7.13 -28.25 -12.86
C GLY A 83 7.30 -26.90 -12.16
N GLY A 84 8.56 -26.50 -11.88
CA GLY A 84 8.86 -25.18 -11.31
C GLY A 84 8.47 -24.02 -12.23
N TYR A 85 8.65 -24.17 -13.55
CA TYR A 85 8.22 -23.15 -14.52
C TYR A 85 6.71 -22.94 -14.53
N GLU A 86 5.91 -24.01 -14.41
CA GLU A 86 4.45 -23.91 -14.33
C GLU A 86 4.01 -23.14 -13.08
N ILE A 87 4.61 -23.44 -11.92
CA ILE A 87 4.31 -22.75 -10.65
C ILE A 87 4.68 -21.27 -10.76
N ILE A 88 5.86 -20.95 -11.33
CA ILE A 88 6.29 -19.56 -11.55
C ILE A 88 5.30 -18.83 -12.46
N ASN A 89 4.84 -19.47 -13.53
CA ASN A 89 3.86 -18.88 -14.44
C ASN A 89 2.51 -18.62 -13.76
N MET A 90 2.03 -19.55 -12.92
CA MET A 90 0.82 -19.35 -12.12
C MET A 90 0.98 -18.16 -11.16
N LEU A 91 2.09 -18.10 -10.42
CA LEU A 91 2.37 -16.98 -9.50
C LEU A 91 2.45 -15.63 -10.23
N ILE A 92 3.05 -15.59 -11.42
CA ILE A 92 3.09 -14.37 -12.24
C ILE A 92 1.68 -13.96 -12.68
N GLN A 93 0.84 -14.93 -13.05
CA GLN A 93 -0.56 -14.65 -13.43
C GLN A 93 -1.37 -14.13 -12.24
N ASP A 94 -1.23 -14.75 -11.07
CA ASP A 94 -1.88 -14.32 -9.83
C ASP A 94 -1.43 -12.92 -9.43
N LEU A 95 -0.12 -12.64 -9.51
CA LEU A 95 0.44 -11.32 -9.19
C LEU A 95 -0.05 -10.25 -10.19
N LYS A 96 -0.19 -10.60 -11.48
CA LYS A 96 -0.82 -9.72 -12.47
C LYS A 96 -2.29 -9.44 -12.15
N GLY A 97 -3.04 -10.47 -11.73
CA GLY A 97 -4.43 -10.33 -11.27
C GLY A 97 -4.52 -9.40 -10.07
N PHE A 98 -3.71 -9.64 -9.05
CA PHE A 98 -3.63 -8.81 -7.85
C PHE A 98 -3.27 -7.35 -8.17
N LYS A 99 -2.29 -7.12 -9.05
CA LYS A 99 -1.95 -5.77 -9.52
C LYS A 99 -3.12 -5.09 -10.20
N SER A 100 -3.85 -5.80 -11.07
CA SER A 100 -5.03 -5.26 -11.75
C SER A 100 -6.11 -4.87 -10.75
N ASP A 101 -6.35 -5.71 -9.76
CA ASP A 101 -7.37 -5.45 -8.74
C ASP A 101 -6.97 -4.28 -7.83
N LEU A 102 -5.70 -4.15 -7.48
CA LEU A 102 -5.19 -3.01 -6.71
C LEU A 102 -5.44 -1.69 -7.44
N VAL A 103 -5.14 -1.63 -8.75
CA VAL A 103 -5.41 -0.44 -9.58
C VAL A 103 -6.91 -0.13 -9.64
N LYS A 104 -7.78 -1.16 -9.73
CA LYS A 104 -9.24 -0.95 -9.68
C LYS A 104 -9.69 -0.41 -8.32
N TYR A 105 -9.13 -0.91 -7.23
CA TYR A 105 -9.46 -0.43 -5.88
C TYR A 105 -8.98 1.00 -5.66
N GLU A 106 -7.79 1.33 -6.11
CA GLU A 106 -7.26 2.70 -6.09
C GLU A 106 -8.18 3.66 -6.85
N SER A 107 -8.57 3.31 -8.09
CA SER A 107 -9.52 4.11 -8.87
C SER A 107 -10.88 4.27 -8.17
N LYS A 108 -11.42 3.19 -7.58
CA LYS A 108 -12.66 3.25 -6.78
C LYS A 108 -12.52 4.15 -5.57
N PHE A 109 -11.36 4.14 -4.91
CA PHE A 109 -11.10 4.98 -3.74
C PHE A 109 -11.03 6.45 -4.12
N ASN A 110 -10.30 6.78 -5.19
CA ASN A 110 -10.21 8.15 -5.71
C ASN A 110 -11.60 8.68 -6.12
N ASN A 111 -12.40 7.90 -6.84
CA ASN A 111 -13.77 8.29 -7.18
C ASN A 111 -14.64 8.53 -5.93
N LYS A 112 -14.44 7.75 -4.86
CA LYS A 112 -15.15 7.97 -3.59
C LYS A 112 -14.69 9.24 -2.89
N LEU A 113 -13.39 9.55 -2.90
CA LEU A 113 -12.86 10.79 -2.36
C LEU A 113 -13.46 12.01 -3.07
N ASP A 114 -13.48 11.99 -4.40
CA ASP A 114 -14.06 13.07 -5.20
C ASP A 114 -15.55 13.28 -4.88
N ASN A 115 -16.31 12.19 -4.70
CA ASN A 115 -17.71 12.27 -4.34
C ASN A 115 -17.92 12.81 -2.92
N ILE A 116 -17.05 12.44 -1.98
CA ILE A 116 -17.07 12.98 -0.61
C ILE A 116 -16.78 14.48 -0.64
N GLU A 117 -15.77 14.91 -1.39
CA GLU A 117 -15.42 16.32 -1.52
C GLU A 117 -16.59 17.14 -2.08
N LYS A 118 -17.20 16.69 -3.18
CA LYS A 118 -18.42 17.32 -3.74
C LYS A 118 -19.56 17.37 -2.73
N THR A 119 -19.75 16.29 -1.97
CA THR A 119 -20.80 16.23 -0.93
C THR A 119 -20.55 17.23 0.20
N ILE A 120 -19.28 17.41 0.60
CA ILE A 120 -18.90 18.39 1.62
C ILE A 120 -19.12 19.81 1.11
N GLN A 121 -18.73 20.10 -0.14
CA GLN A 121 -18.97 21.40 -0.77
C GLN A 121 -20.47 21.74 -0.81
N LEU A 122 -21.30 20.83 -1.31
CA LEU A 122 -22.76 20.98 -1.33
C LEU A 122 -23.33 21.20 0.07
N ARG A 123 -22.84 20.46 1.07
CA ARG A 123 -23.26 20.64 2.46
C ARG A 123 -22.91 22.04 2.98
N GLN A 124 -21.72 22.55 2.68
CA GLN A 124 -21.30 23.89 3.09
C GLN A 124 -22.18 24.97 2.45
N GLU A 125 -22.50 24.84 1.16
CA GLU A 125 -23.42 25.75 0.46
C GLU A 125 -24.82 25.70 1.05
N LEU A 126 -25.35 24.50 1.32
CA LEU A 126 -26.65 24.35 1.98
C LEU A 126 -26.69 24.99 3.37
N VAL A 127 -25.61 24.90 4.15
CA VAL A 127 -25.51 25.56 5.45
C VAL A 127 -25.53 27.08 5.29
N LYS A 128 -24.77 27.63 4.32
CA LYS A 128 -24.80 29.07 4.02
C LYS A 128 -26.21 29.53 3.63
N LEU A 129 -26.87 28.80 2.73
CA LEU A 129 -28.23 29.10 2.28
C LEU A 129 -29.25 29.02 3.44
N LYS A 130 -29.13 27.99 4.29
CA LYS A 130 -29.97 27.82 5.48
C LYS A 130 -29.80 28.99 6.45
N THR A 131 -28.57 29.44 6.69
CA THR A 131 -28.30 30.60 7.56
C THR A 131 -28.89 31.86 6.95
N LYS A 132 -28.70 32.10 5.64
CA LYS A 132 -29.29 33.24 4.94
C LYS A 132 -30.82 33.25 5.06
N SER A 133 -31.48 32.11 4.80
CA SER A 133 -32.93 31.97 4.92
C SER A 133 -33.43 32.24 6.34
N LYS A 134 -32.73 31.75 7.37
CA LYS A 134 -33.06 32.04 8.78
C LYS A 134 -32.96 33.53 9.09
N LEU A 135 -31.90 34.21 8.62
CA LEU A 135 -31.73 35.65 8.81
C LEU A 135 -32.82 36.45 8.08
N THR A 136 -33.22 36.03 6.87
CA THR A 136 -34.32 36.68 6.14
C THR A 136 -35.65 36.54 6.88
N ILE A 137 -35.96 35.36 7.41
CA ILE A 137 -37.18 35.14 8.22
C ILE A 137 -37.13 36.00 9.49
N LEU A 138 -36.00 35.98 10.21
CA LEU A 138 -35.80 36.79 11.41
C LEU A 138 -36.01 38.28 11.13
N LEU A 139 -35.43 38.80 10.04
CA LEU A 139 -35.59 40.20 9.66
C LEU A 139 -37.05 40.53 9.37
N ASN A 140 -37.77 39.65 8.65
CA ASN A 140 -39.20 39.84 8.40
C ASN A 140 -40.00 39.87 9.71
N ASP A 141 -39.73 38.96 10.65
CA ASP A 141 -40.42 38.92 11.94
C ASP A 141 -40.14 40.17 12.77
N GLN A 142 -38.88 40.66 12.76
CA GLN A 142 -38.51 41.91 13.43
C GLN A 142 -39.23 43.11 12.81
N ILE A 143 -39.35 43.18 11.48
CA ILE A 143 -40.11 44.22 10.77
C ILE A 143 -41.58 44.21 11.21
N VAL A 144 -42.21 43.03 11.23
CA VAL A 144 -43.61 42.90 11.67
C VAL A 144 -43.79 43.31 13.14
N GLN A 145 -42.84 42.95 14.01
CA GLN A 145 -42.85 43.37 15.41
C GLN A 145 -42.67 44.89 15.56
N PHE A 146 -41.80 45.50 14.76
CA PHE A 146 -41.60 46.94 14.73
C PHE A 146 -42.89 47.66 14.32
N ASP A 147 -43.53 47.23 13.23
CA ASP A 147 -44.80 47.80 12.75
C ASP A 147 -45.90 47.65 13.81
N THR A 148 -45.97 46.49 14.46
CA THR A 148 -46.95 46.25 15.53
C THR A 148 -46.69 47.17 16.72
N CYS A 149 -45.44 47.29 17.17
CA CYS A 149 -45.05 48.14 18.29
C CYS A 149 -45.30 49.62 17.99
N LEU A 150 -45.01 50.08 16.77
CA LEU A 150 -45.23 51.46 16.33
C LEU A 150 -46.72 51.82 16.31
N ASN A 151 -47.59 50.88 15.92
CA ASN A 151 -49.01 51.12 15.79
C ASN A 151 -49.80 50.95 17.10
N THR A 152 -49.35 50.09 18.02
CA THR A 152 -50.12 49.72 19.23
C THR A 152 -49.52 50.27 20.52
N GLU A 153 -48.31 49.85 20.87
CA GLU A 153 -47.69 50.09 22.18
C GLU A 153 -46.94 51.43 22.24
N LYS A 154 -46.32 51.86 21.14
CA LYS A 154 -45.48 53.06 21.00
C LYS A 154 -44.39 53.18 22.07
N ASP A 155 -43.93 52.05 22.60
CA ASP A 155 -42.82 51.97 23.53
C ASP A 155 -41.50 52.33 22.80
N VAL A 156 -40.92 53.46 23.20
CA VAL A 156 -39.72 54.04 22.57
C VAL A 156 -38.50 53.14 22.77
N ASP A 157 -38.33 52.55 23.95
CA ASP A 157 -37.15 51.73 24.27
C ASP A 157 -37.18 50.43 23.46
N LYS A 158 -38.36 49.81 23.36
CA LYS A 158 -38.59 48.61 22.55
C LYS A 158 -38.45 48.89 21.06
N LEU A 159 -38.97 50.01 20.56
CA LEU A 159 -38.81 50.45 19.16
C LEU A 159 -37.34 50.70 18.82
N THR A 160 -36.59 51.35 19.71
CA THR A 160 -35.16 51.61 19.53
C THR A 160 -34.38 50.30 19.45
N GLY A 161 -34.65 49.36 20.36
CA GLY A 161 -34.03 48.03 20.35
C GLY A 161 -34.33 47.24 19.07
N LEU A 162 -35.59 47.23 18.62
CA LEU A 162 -36.00 46.58 17.37
C LEU A 162 -35.35 47.24 16.16
N TYR A 163 -35.33 48.57 16.09
CA TYR A 163 -34.70 49.33 15.02
C TYR A 163 -33.21 48.97 14.87
N LEU A 164 -32.44 49.03 15.96
CA LEU A 164 -31.02 48.68 15.95
C LEU A 164 -30.79 47.22 15.54
N SER A 165 -31.65 46.32 15.98
CA SER A 165 -31.60 44.89 15.62
C SER A 165 -31.89 44.65 14.14
N ILE A 166 -32.87 45.36 13.57
CA ILE A 166 -33.23 45.31 12.14
C ILE A 166 -32.07 45.80 11.29
N ILE A 167 -31.49 46.96 11.61
CA ILE A 167 -30.34 47.51 10.87
C ILE A 167 -29.18 46.52 10.89
N LYS A 168 -28.82 46.03 12.08
CA LYS A 168 -27.72 45.08 12.24
C LYS A 168 -27.98 43.77 11.49
N THR A 169 -29.20 43.26 11.52
CA THR A 169 -29.56 42.01 10.81
C THR A 169 -29.58 42.20 9.29
N SER A 170 -30.01 43.37 8.81
CA SER A 170 -30.01 43.73 7.40
C SER A 170 -28.60 43.87 6.82
N GLU A 171 -27.62 44.33 7.61
CA GLU A 171 -26.22 44.46 7.20
C GLU A 171 -25.59 43.10 6.86
N TYR A 172 -25.99 42.03 7.54
CA TYR A 172 -25.50 40.67 7.27
C TYR A 172 -26.14 39.98 6.04
N LEU A 173 -27.07 40.64 5.36
CA LEU A 173 -27.83 40.08 4.23
C LEU A 173 -27.37 40.70 2.90
N GLU A 174 -26.62 39.95 2.09
CA GLU A 174 -26.22 40.36 0.74
C GLU A 174 -27.40 40.31 -0.26
N THR A 175 -27.59 41.41 -1.00
CA THR A 175 -28.71 41.64 -1.95
C THR A 175 -28.61 40.78 -3.22
N ASP A 176 -28.98 39.51 -3.13
CA ASP A 176 -28.90 38.58 -4.27
C ASP A 176 -30.26 38.12 -4.79
N SER A 177 -31.37 38.57 -4.21
CA SER A 177 -32.71 38.12 -4.60
C SER A 177 -33.75 39.24 -4.55
N LYS A 178 -34.73 39.18 -5.44
CA LYS A 178 -35.87 40.12 -5.49
C LYS A 178 -36.64 40.22 -4.17
N LEU A 179 -36.73 39.11 -3.43
CA LEU A 179 -37.34 39.11 -2.09
C LEU A 179 -36.55 39.96 -1.11
N LEU A 180 -35.23 39.89 -1.20
CA LEU A 180 -34.34 40.66 -0.32
C LEU A 180 -34.29 42.13 -0.72
N GLU A 181 -34.41 42.46 -2.00
CA GLU A 181 -34.63 43.85 -2.46
C GLU A 181 -35.90 44.45 -1.86
N SER A 182 -37.01 43.70 -1.86
CA SER A 182 -38.26 44.13 -1.23
C SER A 182 -38.15 44.28 0.28
N LEU A 183 -37.38 43.42 0.95
CA LEU A 183 -37.10 43.58 2.38
C LEU A 183 -36.23 44.81 2.63
N GLN A 184 -35.21 45.05 1.81
CA GLN A 184 -34.34 46.21 1.95
C GLN A 184 -35.13 47.52 1.76
N SER A 185 -36.07 47.56 0.81
CA SER A 185 -36.97 48.72 0.69
C SER A 185 -37.81 48.93 1.94
N LYS A 186 -38.29 47.86 2.58
CA LYS A 186 -39.02 47.95 3.86
C LYS A 186 -38.13 48.40 5.01
N VAL A 187 -36.89 47.93 5.09
CA VAL A 187 -35.91 48.40 6.07
C VAL A 187 -35.69 49.91 5.91
N ASN A 188 -35.55 50.39 4.67
CA ASN A 188 -35.44 51.82 4.40
C ASN A 188 -36.72 52.59 4.81
N SER A 189 -37.92 52.05 4.56
CA SER A 189 -39.17 52.63 5.04
C SER A 189 -39.20 52.76 6.57
N ILE A 190 -38.79 51.71 7.29
CA ILE A 190 -38.70 51.70 8.76
C ILE A 190 -37.72 52.78 9.26
N GLN A 191 -36.59 53.00 8.58
CA GLN A 191 -35.68 54.09 8.94
C GLN A 191 -36.39 55.44 8.88
N PHE A 192 -37.13 55.72 7.81
CA PHE A 192 -37.88 56.97 7.69
C PHE A 192 -38.99 57.09 8.74
N GLU A 193 -39.74 56.01 8.98
CA GLU A 193 -40.82 55.97 9.96
C GLU A 193 -40.31 56.17 11.39
N TYR A 194 -39.22 55.50 11.77
CA TYR A 194 -38.60 55.65 13.08
C TYR A 194 -38.08 57.07 13.31
N ILE A 195 -37.39 57.65 12.33
CA ILE A 195 -36.91 59.05 12.41
C ILE A 195 -38.09 60.02 12.54
N SER A 196 -39.19 59.78 11.81
CA SER A 196 -40.41 60.59 11.91
C SER A 196 -41.06 60.47 13.29
N PHE A 197 -41.12 59.26 13.85
CA PHE A 197 -41.67 59.00 15.17
C PHE A 197 -40.87 59.70 16.28
N ILE A 198 -39.54 59.62 16.26
CA ILE A 198 -38.69 60.29 17.25
C ILE A 198 -38.83 61.82 17.16
N LYS A 199 -38.96 62.39 15.95
CA LYS A 199 -39.18 63.83 15.78
C LYS A 199 -40.52 64.34 16.33
N GLN A 200 -41.52 63.48 16.44
CA GLN A 200 -42.84 63.82 16.99
C GLN A 200 -42.90 63.68 18.52
N GLN A 201 -41.93 63.02 19.14
CA GLN A 201 -41.86 62.89 20.59
C GLN A 201 -41.44 64.24 21.23
N PRO A 202 -42.07 64.65 22.35
CA PRO A 202 -41.63 65.83 23.08
C PRO A 202 -40.18 65.65 23.56
N ILE A 203 -39.42 66.74 23.59
CA ILE A 203 -37.96 66.90 23.73
C ILE A 203 -37.35 66.28 25.02
N THR A 204 -38.07 65.47 25.78
CA THR A 204 -37.59 64.79 26.99
C THR A 204 -36.72 63.56 26.74
N ILE A 205 -36.62 63.08 25.49
CA ILE A 205 -35.65 62.04 25.14
C ILE A 205 -34.38 62.77 24.73
N ASP A 206 -33.23 62.41 25.31
CA ASP A 206 -31.93 62.99 24.99
C ASP A 206 -31.54 62.63 23.54
N ILE A 207 -32.10 63.42 22.62
CA ILE A 207 -31.96 63.32 21.17
C ILE A 207 -30.47 63.35 20.77
N VAL A 208 -29.61 64.00 21.57
CA VAL A 208 -28.16 64.06 21.37
C VAL A 208 -27.50 62.69 21.57
N SER A 209 -27.97 61.91 22.54
CA SER A 209 -27.44 60.56 22.79
C SER A 209 -27.87 59.56 21.71
N ILE A 210 -29.07 59.73 21.13
CA ILE A 210 -29.56 58.89 20.03
C ILE A 210 -28.86 59.23 18.71
N TYR A 211 -28.66 60.50 18.37
CA TYR A 211 -27.92 60.89 17.15
C TYR A 211 -26.46 60.39 17.18
N LYS A 212 -25.81 60.42 18.34
CA LYS A 212 -24.47 59.85 18.53
C LYS A 212 -24.39 58.34 18.29
N LEU A 213 -25.46 57.60 18.56
CA LEU A 213 -25.58 56.16 18.34
C LEU A 213 -25.88 55.79 16.87
N ILE A 214 -26.50 56.72 16.12
CA ILE A 214 -26.88 56.55 14.71
C ILE A 214 -25.78 57.08 13.76
N GLY A 215 -24.73 57.73 14.28
CA GLY A 215 -23.58 58.17 13.49
C GLY A 215 -23.85 59.40 12.61
N ILE A 216 -24.76 60.28 13.05
CA ILE A 216 -24.96 61.63 12.47
C ILE A 216 -24.45 62.66 13.47
#